data_AF-A0AAV1D2M6-F1
#
_entry.id   AF-A0AAV1D2M6-F1
#
_cell.length_a   1.000
_cell.length_b   1.000
_cell.length_c   1.000
_cell.angle_alpha   90.00
_cell.angle_beta   90.00
_cell.angle_gamma   90.00
#
_symmetry.space_group_name_H-M   'P 1'
#
loop_
_entity.id
_entity.type
_entity.pdbx_description
1 polymer ?
#
loop_
_entity_poly.entity_id
_entity_poly.type
_entity_poly.pdbx_seq_one_letter_code
_entity_poly.pdbx_strand_id
1 'polypeptide(L)'
;MESSSGLQNQHIFRTRQQQGGRLVGDDDGVIIVDHGSRRKESNLMLDEFVKMFKEKTKYPIVEPAHMELAKPSIEDAFSLCVQKGAKRIIVSPFFLSPGRHWTQDIPSLAAAAAKEHPGVSYLVTAPLGLHELLVDVMNDRITHCLSHVSGDAEECLVCAGTGKCQLSLKMFTSRKKIHKDKDAEPTEFEESVAQALFDLENTNQELKSDLKDLYINSAVQIDVSGGRKAVVIHVPYRLRKAFRKIHVRLVRELEKKFSGKDVILIATRRILRPPKKGSAVQRPRTRTLTAVHDAILEDVVVPAEIVGKRVRYRIDGSKIMKVFLDPKERNNTEYKLETFAAVYRKLAGKDVVFEYPMTEA
;
A
#
# COMPACT_ATOMS: atom_id res chain seq x y z
N MET A 1 -15.20 25.37 23.73
CA MET A 1 -16.13 24.23 23.80
C MET A 1 -15.40 23.10 24.50
N GLU A 2 -15.41 23.15 25.83
CA GLU A 2 -14.84 22.10 26.68
C GLU A 2 -15.74 20.87 26.62
N SER A 3 -15.11 19.69 26.56
CA SER A 3 -15.66 18.45 26.04
C SER A 3 -16.65 17.76 26.98
N SER A 4 -17.76 17.33 26.41
CA SER A 4 -18.78 16.44 26.99
C SER A 4 -18.22 15.10 27.51
N SER A 5 -17.01 14.70 27.12
CA SER A 5 -16.31 13.49 27.57
C SER A 5 -15.72 13.59 29.00
N GLY A 6 -15.48 14.81 29.51
CA GLY A 6 -15.02 15.03 30.88
C GLY A 6 -16.11 14.74 31.93
N LEU A 7 -17.37 15.04 31.58
CA LEU A 7 -18.54 14.85 32.45
C LEU A 7 -18.96 13.38 32.56
N GLN A 8 -18.81 12.60 31.49
CA GLN A 8 -19.13 11.16 31.46
C GLN A 8 -18.15 10.31 32.28
N ASN A 9 -16.86 10.69 32.29
CA ASN A 9 -15.81 10.00 33.06
C ASN A 9 -15.93 10.19 34.58
N GLN A 10 -16.39 11.36 35.04
CA GLN A 10 -16.69 11.59 36.47
C GLN A 10 -17.93 10.81 36.94
N HIS A 11 -18.84 10.49 36.02
CA HIS A 11 -20.04 9.74 36.34
C HIS A 11 -19.71 8.31 36.80
N ILE A 12 -18.84 7.55 36.13
CA ILE A 12 -18.60 6.12 36.43
C ILE A 12 -18.01 5.87 37.83
N PHE A 13 -17.04 6.69 38.24
CA PHE A 13 -16.50 6.63 39.60
C PHE A 13 -17.57 6.93 40.67
N ARG A 14 -18.51 7.83 40.37
CA ARG A 14 -19.64 8.17 41.25
C ARG A 14 -20.77 7.14 41.22
N THR A 15 -21.10 6.55 40.07
CA THR A 15 -22.26 5.65 39.93
C THR A 15 -22.03 4.29 40.61
N ARG A 16 -20.78 3.79 40.69
CA ARG A 16 -20.48 2.54 41.42
C ARG A 16 -20.27 2.71 42.93
N GLN A 17 -19.88 3.90 43.41
CA GLN A 17 -19.88 4.20 44.85
C GLN A 17 -21.30 4.15 45.44
N GLN A 18 -22.35 4.32 44.62
CA GLN A 18 -23.75 4.28 45.06
C GLN A 18 -24.37 2.87 45.10
N GLN A 19 -23.68 1.80 44.67
CA GLN A 19 -24.23 0.44 44.58
C GLN A 19 -23.74 -0.54 45.70
N GLY A 20 -23.25 -0.04 46.83
CA GLY A 20 -23.03 -0.85 48.04
C GLY A 20 -21.95 -1.96 47.94
N GLY A 21 -21.15 -1.99 46.87
CA GLY A 21 -20.03 -2.91 46.71
C GLY A 21 -18.82 -2.54 47.59
N ARG A 22 -18.06 -3.54 48.02
CA ARG A 22 -16.82 -3.33 48.80
C ARG A 22 -15.77 -2.62 47.93
N LEU A 23 -15.35 -1.43 48.32
CA LEU A 23 -14.38 -0.59 47.59
C LEU A 23 -12.94 -0.91 47.99
N VAL A 24 -11.99 -0.36 47.23
CA VAL A 24 -10.58 -0.30 47.61
C VAL A 24 -10.45 0.69 48.76
N GLY A 25 -9.96 0.23 49.91
CA GLY A 25 -9.76 1.01 51.14
C GLY A 25 -8.36 1.62 51.23
N ASP A 26 -8.14 2.43 52.27
CA ASP A 26 -6.87 3.13 52.48
C ASP A 26 -5.72 2.20 52.90
N ASP A 27 -6.05 1.01 53.42
CA ASP A 27 -5.12 -0.05 53.78
C ASP A 27 -5.05 -1.17 52.74
N ASP A 28 -5.57 -0.94 51.53
CA ASP A 28 -5.43 -1.84 50.39
C ASP A 28 -4.22 -1.46 49.52
N GLY A 29 -3.51 -2.48 49.02
CA GLY A 29 -2.53 -2.35 47.95
C GLY A 29 -3.09 -2.88 46.63
N VAL A 30 -2.90 -2.15 45.54
CA VAL A 30 -3.27 -2.61 44.18
C VAL A 30 -1.99 -2.92 43.40
N ILE A 31 -1.91 -4.13 42.84
CA ILE A 31 -0.82 -4.52 41.94
C ILE A 31 -1.39 -4.68 40.55
N ILE A 32 -0.87 -3.95 39.57
CA ILE A 32 -1.28 -4.08 38.17
C ILE A 32 -0.23 -4.92 37.45
N VAL A 33 -0.66 -6.04 36.86
CA VAL A 33 0.25 -7.08 36.34
C VAL A 33 0.15 -7.20 34.83
N ASP A 34 1.27 -7.16 34.11
CA ASP A 34 1.34 -7.58 32.71
C ASP A 34 2.33 -8.77 32.50
N HIS A 35 2.65 -9.09 31.24
CA HIS A 35 3.62 -10.15 30.93
C HIS A 35 5.08 -9.78 31.25
N GLY A 36 5.38 -8.48 31.25
CA GLY A 36 6.71 -7.95 31.02
C GLY A 36 7.14 -8.10 29.56
N SER A 37 8.19 -7.39 29.21
CA SER A 37 8.80 -7.41 27.89
C SER A 37 10.31 -7.37 28.01
N ARG A 38 10.98 -7.99 27.03
CA ARG A 38 12.44 -7.85 26.86
C ARG A 38 12.83 -6.44 26.43
N ARG A 39 11.89 -5.65 25.91
CA ARG A 39 12.09 -4.25 25.51
C ARG A 39 11.78 -3.35 26.70
N LYS A 40 12.76 -2.58 27.15
CA LYS A 40 12.63 -1.71 28.33
C LYS A 40 11.53 -0.67 28.16
N GLU A 41 11.39 -0.12 26.96
CA GLU A 41 10.36 0.88 26.64
C GLU A 41 8.95 0.33 26.84
N SER A 42 8.74 -0.98 26.60
CA SER A 42 7.44 -1.60 26.81
C SER A 42 7.09 -1.74 28.29
N ASN A 43 8.05 -1.98 29.15
CA ASN A 43 7.82 -2.07 30.60
C ASN A 43 7.49 -0.68 31.19
N LEU A 44 8.15 0.38 30.69
CA LEU A 44 7.87 1.76 31.10
C LEU A 44 6.42 2.18 30.83
N MET A 45 5.77 1.62 29.81
CA MET A 45 4.35 1.91 29.55
C MET A 45 3.43 1.44 30.69
N LEU A 46 3.76 0.32 31.36
CA LEU A 46 3.01 -0.13 32.53
C LEU A 46 3.24 0.82 33.71
N ASP A 47 4.47 1.28 33.93
CA ASP A 47 4.78 2.25 34.98
C ASP A 47 4.01 3.57 34.80
N GLU A 48 3.97 4.08 33.56
CA GLU A 48 3.19 5.27 33.21
C GLU A 48 1.69 5.04 33.43
N PHE A 49 1.17 3.87 33.04
CA PHE A 49 -0.23 3.52 33.28
C PHE A 49 -0.56 3.44 34.78
N VAL A 50 0.29 2.80 35.59
CA VAL A 50 0.13 2.72 37.05
C VAL A 50 0.13 4.11 37.68
N LYS A 51 1.01 5.01 37.23
CA LYS A 51 1.03 6.40 37.68
C LYS A 51 -0.28 7.13 37.35
N MET A 52 -0.74 7.04 36.10
CA MET A 52 -2.04 7.62 35.69
C MET A 52 -3.21 7.02 36.49
N PHE A 53 -3.20 5.70 36.69
CA PHE A 53 -4.23 5.00 37.46
C PHE A 53 -4.26 5.47 38.91
N LYS A 54 -3.11 5.59 39.56
CA LYS A 54 -2.97 6.11 40.91
C LYS A 54 -3.45 7.56 41.02
N GLU A 55 -3.05 8.41 40.07
CA GLU A 55 -3.47 9.82 40.03
C GLU A 55 -4.98 9.98 39.83
N LYS A 56 -5.61 9.12 39.03
CA LYS A 56 -7.05 9.17 38.75
C LYS A 56 -7.92 8.56 39.86
N THR A 57 -7.47 7.45 40.46
CA THR A 57 -8.21 6.73 41.51
C THR A 57 -7.96 7.28 42.92
N LYS A 58 -6.80 7.93 43.13
CA LYS A 58 -6.30 8.38 44.43
C LYS A 58 -6.02 7.26 45.44
N TYR A 59 -5.89 6.00 44.98
CA TYR A 59 -5.53 4.90 45.86
C TYR A 59 -4.10 5.09 46.44
N PRO A 60 -3.90 4.88 47.76
CA PRO A 60 -2.61 5.17 48.40
C PRO A 60 -1.45 4.32 47.88
N ILE A 61 -1.70 3.03 47.66
CA ILE A 61 -0.69 2.03 47.29
C ILE A 61 -1.10 1.38 45.96
N VAL A 62 -0.34 1.68 44.90
CA VAL A 62 -0.52 1.09 43.56
C VAL A 62 0.86 0.81 42.97
N GLU A 63 1.16 -0.44 42.67
CA GLU A 63 2.46 -0.87 42.17
C GLU A 63 2.35 -1.65 40.85
N PRO A 64 3.30 -1.49 39.91
CA PRO A 64 3.41 -2.35 38.73
C PRO A 64 4.02 -3.70 39.11
N ALA A 65 3.71 -4.75 38.35
CA ALA A 65 4.45 -6.01 38.38
C ALA A 65 4.44 -6.69 37.00
N HIS A 66 5.47 -7.49 36.75
CA HIS A 66 5.61 -8.31 35.56
C HIS A 66 5.72 -9.78 35.96
N MET A 67 5.04 -10.68 35.23
CA MET A 67 5.02 -12.10 35.63
C MET A 67 6.25 -12.90 35.23
N GLU A 68 6.92 -12.58 34.11
CA GLU A 68 7.94 -13.48 33.55
C GLU A 68 9.18 -12.75 33.02
N LEU A 69 9.00 -11.65 32.29
CA LEU A 69 10.07 -11.13 31.43
C LEU A 69 10.80 -9.89 31.97
N ALA A 70 10.34 -9.33 33.08
CA ALA A 70 10.88 -8.10 33.66
C ALA A 70 10.71 -8.06 35.18
N LYS A 71 11.32 -7.06 35.82
CA LYS A 71 11.13 -6.71 37.23
C LYS A 71 10.46 -5.34 37.33
N PRO A 72 9.69 -5.05 38.39
CA PRO A 72 9.46 -5.89 39.59
C PRO A 72 8.58 -7.12 39.31
N SER A 73 8.85 -8.23 40.00
CA SER A 73 7.99 -9.42 39.97
C SER A 73 6.73 -9.21 40.82
N ILE A 74 5.76 -10.11 40.70
CA ILE A 74 4.56 -10.10 41.57
C ILE A 74 4.97 -10.18 43.05
N GLU A 75 5.97 -10.98 43.38
CA GLU A 75 6.51 -11.13 44.74
C GLU A 75 7.15 -9.84 45.25
N ASP A 76 7.97 -9.17 44.42
CA ASP A 76 8.60 -7.90 44.75
C ASP A 76 7.53 -6.83 45.05
N ALA A 77 6.53 -6.70 44.16
CA ALA A 77 5.45 -5.74 44.30
C ALA A 77 4.55 -6.04 45.51
N PHE A 78 4.28 -7.32 45.78
CA PHE A 78 3.51 -7.75 46.94
C PHE A 78 4.20 -7.35 48.23
N SER A 79 5.48 -7.68 48.37
CA SER A 79 6.28 -7.31 49.54
C SER A 79 6.37 -5.79 49.72
N LEU A 80 6.48 -5.03 48.64
CA LEU A 80 6.49 -3.57 48.69
C LEU A 80 5.14 -2.99 49.14
N CYS A 81 4.01 -3.54 48.68
CA CYS A 81 2.69 -3.16 49.18
C CYS A 81 2.55 -3.40 50.68
N VAL A 82 3.02 -4.56 51.18
CA VAL A 82 3.01 -4.88 52.62
C VAL A 82 3.89 -3.91 53.40
N GLN A 83 5.10 -3.61 52.93
CA GLN A 83 5.99 -2.62 53.55
C GLN A 83 5.37 -1.22 53.62
N LYS A 84 4.54 -0.87 52.63
CA LYS A 84 3.77 0.39 52.60
C LYS A 84 2.54 0.37 53.51
N GLY A 85 2.26 -0.75 54.20
CA GLY A 85 1.20 -0.88 55.21
C GLY A 85 -0.08 -1.55 54.71
N ALA A 86 -0.08 -2.16 53.52
CA ALA A 86 -1.27 -2.83 52.99
C ALA A 86 -1.64 -4.07 53.82
N LYS A 87 -2.92 -4.20 54.20
CA LYS A 87 -3.51 -5.37 54.89
C LYS A 87 -4.28 -6.28 53.95
N ARG A 88 -4.60 -5.79 52.76
CA ARG A 88 -5.18 -6.57 51.67
C ARG A 88 -4.58 -6.15 50.34
N ILE A 89 -4.22 -7.12 49.50
CA ILE A 89 -3.59 -6.88 48.20
C ILE A 89 -4.50 -7.34 47.06
N ILE A 90 -4.77 -6.44 46.12
CA ILE A 90 -5.62 -6.67 44.95
C ILE A 90 -4.71 -6.77 43.73
N VAL A 91 -4.55 -7.98 43.22
CA VAL A 91 -3.75 -8.27 42.03
C VAL A 91 -4.66 -8.19 40.80
N SER A 92 -4.38 -7.24 39.92
CA SER A 92 -5.20 -6.90 38.76
C SER A 92 -4.45 -7.15 37.45
N PRO A 93 -4.81 -8.19 36.69
CA PRO A 93 -4.19 -8.46 35.39
C PRO A 93 -4.57 -7.39 34.35
N PHE A 94 -3.58 -6.78 33.72
CA PHE A 94 -3.71 -5.81 32.64
C PHE A 94 -3.77 -6.51 31.27
N PHE A 95 -4.75 -7.41 31.10
CA PHE A 95 -4.93 -8.22 29.90
C PHE A 95 -6.30 -8.03 29.26
N LEU A 96 -6.34 -8.03 27.92
CA LEU A 96 -7.59 -7.90 27.15
C LEU A 96 -8.39 -9.20 27.03
N SER A 97 -7.82 -10.34 27.41
CA SER A 97 -8.48 -11.65 27.23
C SER A 97 -8.21 -12.60 28.39
N PRO A 98 -9.21 -13.40 28.82
CA PRO A 98 -8.98 -14.47 29.78
C PRO A 98 -8.15 -15.58 29.13
N GLY A 99 -7.15 -16.09 29.85
CA GLY A 99 -6.26 -17.15 29.38
C GLY A 99 -5.52 -17.83 30.53
N ARG A 100 -4.63 -18.79 30.20
CA ARG A 100 -3.89 -19.60 31.19
C ARG A 100 -3.26 -18.74 32.29
N HIS A 101 -2.64 -17.64 31.89
CA HIS A 101 -1.97 -16.70 32.78
C HIS A 101 -2.86 -16.11 33.88
N TRP A 102 -4.11 -15.81 33.56
CA TRP A 102 -5.08 -15.37 34.56
C TRP A 102 -5.65 -16.54 35.37
N THR A 103 -5.97 -17.66 34.73
CA THR A 103 -6.64 -18.79 35.41
C THR A 103 -5.74 -19.57 36.36
N GLN A 104 -4.42 -19.54 36.16
CA GLN A 104 -3.47 -20.43 36.85
C GLN A 104 -2.24 -19.67 37.36
N ASP A 105 -1.51 -18.99 36.46
CA ASP A 105 -0.17 -18.48 36.79
C ASP A 105 -0.20 -17.33 37.80
N ILE A 106 -0.97 -16.26 37.55
CA ILE A 106 -1.09 -15.13 38.49
C ILE A 106 -1.62 -15.58 39.85
N PRO A 107 -2.71 -16.39 39.95
CA PRO A 107 -3.15 -16.95 41.22
C PRO A 107 -2.06 -17.73 41.96
N SER A 108 -1.28 -18.55 41.25
CA SER A 108 -0.19 -19.32 41.84
C SER A 108 0.92 -18.42 42.38
N LEU A 109 1.33 -17.41 41.60
CA LEU A 109 2.38 -16.45 41.99
C LEU A 109 1.94 -15.57 43.16
N ALA A 110 0.70 -15.07 43.14
CA ALA A 110 0.14 -14.30 44.25
C ALA A 110 0.01 -15.15 45.53
N ALA A 111 -0.40 -16.41 45.40
CA ALA A 111 -0.46 -17.35 46.53
C ALA A 111 0.92 -17.65 47.11
N ALA A 112 1.95 -17.78 46.26
CA ALA A 112 3.33 -17.97 46.71
C ALA A 112 3.82 -16.75 47.50
N ALA A 113 3.65 -15.53 46.96
CA ALA A 113 4.03 -14.30 47.64
C ALA A 113 3.27 -14.12 48.98
N ALA A 114 1.98 -14.43 49.01
CA ALA A 114 1.17 -14.30 50.23
C ALA A 114 1.60 -15.22 51.37
N LYS A 115 2.23 -16.38 51.09
CA LYS A 115 2.74 -17.29 52.13
C LYS A 115 3.80 -16.63 53.02
N GLU A 116 4.53 -15.67 52.50
CA GLU A 116 5.55 -14.92 53.24
C GLU A 116 4.95 -13.84 54.15
N HIS A 117 3.65 -13.52 53.97
CA HIS A 117 2.95 -12.44 54.67
C HIS A 117 1.61 -12.93 55.29
N PRO A 118 1.63 -13.75 56.36
CA PRO A 118 0.44 -14.46 56.87
C PRO A 118 -0.71 -13.57 57.39
N GLY A 119 -0.44 -12.28 57.61
CA GLY A 119 -1.43 -11.29 58.08
C GLY A 119 -2.12 -10.50 56.96
N VAL A 120 -1.78 -10.76 55.69
CA VAL A 120 -2.24 -9.98 54.54
C VAL A 120 -3.14 -10.84 53.67
N SER A 121 -4.38 -10.39 53.48
CA SER A 121 -5.31 -11.07 52.56
C SER A 121 -5.04 -10.64 51.11
N TYR A 122 -5.45 -11.46 50.13
CA TYR A 122 -5.30 -11.07 48.73
C TYR A 122 -6.47 -11.50 47.85
N LEU A 123 -6.64 -10.80 46.73
CA LEU A 123 -7.63 -11.08 45.69
C LEU A 123 -6.96 -10.95 44.32
N VAL A 124 -7.13 -11.96 43.46
CA VAL A 124 -6.85 -11.82 42.02
C VAL A 124 -8.15 -11.47 41.32
N THR A 125 -8.18 -10.33 40.65
CA THR A 125 -9.37 -9.86 39.94
C THR A 125 -9.50 -10.50 38.56
N ALA A 126 -10.64 -10.29 37.90
CA ALA A 126 -10.77 -10.57 36.48
C ALA A 126 -9.82 -9.66 35.67
N PRO A 127 -9.29 -10.12 34.52
CA PRO A 127 -8.58 -9.24 33.60
C PRO A 127 -9.55 -8.20 33.02
N LEU A 128 -9.04 -7.19 32.30
CA LEU A 128 -9.88 -6.17 31.66
C LEU A 128 -10.99 -6.78 30.78
N GLY A 129 -10.65 -7.80 30.00
CA GLY A 129 -11.60 -8.55 29.19
C GLY A 129 -12.41 -7.68 28.21
N LEU A 130 -13.61 -8.13 27.85
CA LEU A 130 -14.55 -7.31 27.08
C LEU A 130 -15.31 -6.39 28.04
N HIS A 131 -15.20 -5.08 27.84
CA HIS A 131 -15.85 -4.07 28.66
C HIS A 131 -16.29 -2.89 27.79
N GLU A 132 -17.47 -2.32 28.04
CA GLU A 132 -18.03 -1.22 27.21
C GLU A 132 -17.07 -0.03 27.09
N LEU A 133 -16.42 0.36 28.20
CA LEU A 133 -15.40 1.43 28.19
C LEU A 133 -14.19 1.16 27.29
N LEU A 134 -13.87 -0.10 26.96
CA LEU A 134 -12.81 -0.37 25.99
C LEU A 134 -13.24 -0.04 24.56
N VAL A 135 -14.56 -0.11 24.28
CA VAL A 135 -15.13 0.36 23.01
C VAL A 135 -14.95 1.86 22.88
N ASP A 136 -15.21 2.61 23.95
CA ASP A 136 -15.02 4.07 23.97
C ASP A 136 -13.55 4.44 23.75
N VAL A 137 -12.62 3.77 24.44
CA VAL A 137 -11.17 3.99 24.26
C VAL A 137 -10.72 3.65 22.83
N MET A 138 -11.23 2.57 22.24
CA MET A 138 -10.94 2.24 20.83
C MET A 138 -11.46 3.32 19.89
N ASN A 139 -12.70 3.77 20.06
CA ASN A 139 -13.31 4.77 19.20
C ASN A 139 -12.59 6.13 19.35
N ASP A 140 -12.25 6.54 20.57
CA ASP A 140 -11.43 7.72 20.84
C ASP A 140 -10.09 7.66 20.09
N ARG A 141 -9.37 6.53 20.19
CA ARG A 141 -8.11 6.35 19.46
C ARG A 141 -8.30 6.42 17.94
N ILE A 142 -9.34 5.77 17.40
CA ILE A 142 -9.64 5.79 15.96
C ILE A 142 -9.93 7.20 15.48
N THR A 143 -10.82 7.92 16.17
CA THR A 143 -11.20 9.29 15.80
C THR A 143 -10.03 10.26 15.88
N HIS A 144 -9.17 10.11 16.89
CA HIS A 144 -7.94 10.89 17.00
C HIS A 144 -6.97 10.61 15.84
N CYS A 145 -6.72 9.34 15.52
CA CYS A 145 -5.89 8.97 14.37
C CYS A 145 -6.45 9.50 13.04
N LEU A 146 -7.77 9.47 12.84
CA LEU A 146 -8.42 10.04 11.65
C LEU A 146 -8.26 11.57 11.58
N SER A 147 -8.39 12.25 12.72
CA SER A 147 -8.20 13.71 12.82
C SER A 147 -6.75 14.09 12.51
N HIS A 148 -5.78 13.31 13.02
CA HIS A 148 -4.37 13.51 12.72
C HIS A 148 -4.09 13.40 11.22
N VAL A 149 -4.60 12.34 10.57
CA VAL A 149 -4.39 12.16 9.13
C VAL A 149 -5.09 13.24 8.30
N SER A 150 -6.18 13.82 8.81
CA SER A 150 -6.88 14.93 8.16
C SER A 150 -6.17 16.29 8.34
N GLY A 151 -5.14 16.35 9.20
CA GLY A 151 -4.39 17.57 9.51
C GLY A 151 -4.97 18.39 10.67
N ASP A 152 -6.00 17.88 11.34
CA ASP A 152 -6.72 18.58 12.40
C ASP A 152 -6.15 18.31 13.81
N ALA A 153 -5.23 17.36 13.94
CA ALA A 153 -4.59 16.99 15.20
C ALA A 153 -3.12 16.60 15.03
N GLU A 154 -2.34 16.71 16.11
CA GLU A 154 -0.97 16.19 16.15
C GLU A 154 -0.93 14.66 16.21
N GLU A 155 0.25 14.07 15.95
CA GLU A 155 0.43 12.62 16.02
C GLU A 155 0.28 12.14 17.47
N CYS A 156 -0.52 11.09 17.69
CA CYS A 156 -0.69 10.58 19.05
C CYS A 156 0.59 9.93 19.58
N LEU A 157 0.78 9.94 20.90
CA LEU A 157 1.97 9.37 21.57
C LEU A 157 2.31 7.93 21.17
N VAL A 158 1.30 7.11 20.84
CA VAL A 158 1.49 5.72 20.42
C VAL A 158 2.04 5.62 19.00
N CYS A 159 1.68 6.56 18.13
CA CYS A 159 2.12 6.61 16.75
C CYS A 159 3.39 7.43 16.55
N ALA A 160 3.69 8.35 17.47
CA ALA A 160 4.80 9.27 17.44
C ALA A 160 6.09 8.61 16.93
N GLY A 161 6.59 9.09 15.78
CA GLY A 161 7.87 8.63 15.21
C GLY A 161 7.85 7.23 14.58
N THR A 162 6.69 6.56 14.53
CA THR A 162 6.54 5.26 13.85
C THR A 162 6.21 5.40 12.36
N GLY A 163 5.67 6.56 11.95
CA GLY A 163 5.16 6.80 10.60
C GLY A 163 3.96 5.91 10.24
N LYS A 164 3.30 5.27 11.22
CA LYS A 164 2.21 4.31 10.99
C LYS A 164 0.82 4.95 10.99
N CYS A 165 0.64 6.13 11.58
CA CYS A 165 -0.63 6.83 11.58
C CYS A 165 -0.85 7.59 10.26
N GLN A 166 -0.92 6.83 9.16
CA GLN A 166 -1.10 7.36 7.83
C GLN A 166 -2.26 6.63 7.17
N LEU A 167 -3.09 7.34 6.41
CA LEU A 167 -4.02 6.69 5.49
C LEU A 167 -3.17 5.97 4.45
N SER A 168 -3.16 4.63 4.53
CA SER A 168 -2.69 3.80 3.43
C SER A 168 -3.71 3.94 2.31
N LEU A 169 -3.52 4.94 1.43
CA LEU A 169 -4.07 4.88 0.08
C LEU A 169 -3.65 3.51 -0.44
N LYS A 170 -4.61 2.66 -0.83
CA LYS A 170 -4.32 1.41 -1.52
C LYS A 170 -3.58 1.72 -2.83
N MET A 171 -2.25 1.89 -2.77
CA MET A 171 -1.33 1.85 -3.91
C MET A 171 -1.14 0.41 -4.43
N PHE A 172 -2.09 -0.48 -4.18
CA PHE A 172 -1.98 -1.92 -4.46
C PHE A 172 -2.74 -2.38 -5.72
N THR A 173 -3.40 -1.48 -6.45
CA THR A 173 -4.16 -1.88 -7.65
C THR A 173 -3.54 -1.40 -8.96
N SER A 174 -2.94 -0.21 -9.01
CA SER A 174 -2.19 0.25 -10.19
C SER A 174 -0.95 -0.61 -10.45
N ARG A 175 -0.27 -1.09 -9.39
CA ARG A 175 0.84 -2.06 -9.53
C ARG A 175 0.43 -3.37 -10.22
N LYS A 176 -0.84 -3.79 -10.16
CA LYS A 176 -1.31 -4.96 -10.94
C LYS A 176 -1.34 -4.68 -12.45
N LYS A 177 -1.44 -3.41 -12.85
CA LYS A 177 -1.47 -2.99 -14.25
C LYS A 177 -0.08 -2.80 -14.84
N ILE A 178 0.99 -2.93 -14.06
CA ILE A 178 2.37 -2.84 -14.55
C ILE A 178 3.22 -4.03 -14.07
N HIS A 179 3.88 -4.69 -15.01
CA HIS A 179 4.77 -5.81 -14.73
C HIS A 179 6.06 -5.67 -15.54
N LYS A 180 7.14 -5.30 -14.84
CA LYS A 180 8.46 -5.13 -15.44
C LYS A 180 9.21 -6.45 -15.48
N ASP A 181 9.98 -6.66 -16.54
CA ASP A 181 10.90 -7.79 -16.62
C ASP A 181 12.01 -7.62 -15.55
N LYS A 182 12.36 -8.70 -14.84
CA LYS A 182 13.43 -8.76 -13.80
C LYS A 182 13.17 -7.95 -12.52
N ASP A 183 11.91 -7.82 -12.10
CA ASP A 183 11.53 -7.18 -10.83
C ASP A 183 12.05 -5.74 -10.65
N ALA A 184 12.31 -5.03 -11.76
CA ALA A 184 12.70 -3.64 -11.72
C ALA A 184 11.54 -2.75 -11.23
N GLU A 185 11.85 -1.72 -10.44
CA GLU A 185 10.82 -0.79 -9.97
C GLU A 185 10.28 0.08 -11.12
N PRO A 186 8.95 0.33 -11.16
CA PRO A 186 8.36 1.31 -12.06
C PRO A 186 8.90 2.72 -11.83
N THR A 187 9.03 3.47 -12.92
CA THR A 187 9.28 4.92 -12.86
C THR A 187 7.98 5.65 -12.53
N GLU A 188 8.08 6.88 -12.00
CA GLU A 188 6.90 7.71 -11.68
C GLU A 188 5.94 7.86 -12.88
N PHE A 189 6.51 8.02 -14.08
CA PHE A 189 5.69 8.11 -15.29
C PHE A 189 4.97 6.79 -15.60
N GLU A 190 5.64 5.65 -15.46
CA GLU A 190 5.04 4.34 -15.64
C GLU A 190 3.90 4.08 -14.63
N GLU A 191 4.07 4.52 -13.39
CA GLU A 191 3.03 4.46 -12.37
C GLU A 191 1.82 5.33 -12.74
N SER A 192 2.05 6.53 -13.30
CA SER A 192 0.96 7.40 -13.78
C SER A 192 0.13 6.74 -14.90
N VAL A 193 0.77 6.01 -15.82
CA VAL A 193 0.08 5.28 -16.90
C VAL A 193 -0.67 4.06 -16.34
N ALA A 194 -0.05 3.34 -15.40
CA ALA A 194 -0.70 2.20 -14.74
C ALA A 194 -1.93 2.63 -13.93
N GLN A 195 -1.85 3.78 -13.24
CA GLN A 195 -2.98 4.39 -12.55
C GLN A 195 -4.08 4.78 -13.54
N ALA A 196 -3.72 5.42 -14.65
CA ALA A 196 -4.68 5.80 -15.68
C ALA A 196 -5.46 4.59 -16.21
N LEU A 197 -4.81 3.46 -16.46
CA LEU A 197 -5.45 2.20 -16.86
C LEU A 197 -6.38 1.65 -15.77
N PHE A 198 -5.98 1.75 -14.50
CA PHE A 198 -6.80 1.30 -13.38
C PHE A 198 -8.06 2.13 -13.21
N ASP A 199 -8.01 3.47 -13.32
CA ASP A 199 -9.26 4.23 -13.22
C ASP A 199 -10.16 4.01 -14.43
N LEU A 200 -9.60 3.75 -15.62
CA LEU A 200 -10.41 3.39 -16.80
C LEU A 200 -11.16 2.08 -16.60
N GLU A 201 -10.55 1.08 -15.95
CA GLU A 201 -11.22 -0.17 -15.57
C GLU A 201 -12.41 0.09 -14.63
N ASN A 202 -12.29 1.03 -13.69
CA ASN A 202 -13.35 1.29 -12.71
C ASN A 202 -14.43 2.25 -13.21
N THR A 203 -14.07 3.18 -14.09
CA THR A 203 -14.98 4.24 -14.56
C THR A 203 -15.80 3.78 -15.76
N ASN A 204 -15.21 3.00 -16.68
CA ASN A 204 -15.86 2.64 -17.93
C ASN A 204 -16.36 1.19 -17.91
N GLN A 205 -17.68 1.02 -17.87
CA GLN A 205 -18.31 -0.30 -17.82
C GLN A 205 -18.03 -1.15 -19.07
N GLU A 206 -17.83 -0.56 -20.25
CA GLU A 206 -17.56 -1.30 -21.50
C GLU A 206 -16.15 -1.89 -21.56
N LEU A 207 -15.17 -1.20 -20.96
CA LEU A 207 -13.76 -1.61 -20.98
C LEU A 207 -13.37 -2.44 -19.76
N LYS A 208 -14.20 -2.44 -18.71
CA LYS A 208 -13.92 -3.11 -17.43
C LYS A 208 -13.57 -4.59 -17.59
N SER A 209 -14.38 -5.35 -18.34
CA SER A 209 -14.14 -6.79 -18.52
C SER A 209 -12.87 -7.07 -19.31
N ASP A 210 -12.61 -6.28 -20.36
CA ASP A 210 -11.44 -6.45 -21.22
C ASP A 210 -10.15 -5.99 -20.50
N LEU A 211 -10.20 -4.93 -19.69
CA LEU A 211 -9.03 -4.36 -19.01
C LEU A 211 -8.60 -5.13 -17.77
N LYS A 212 -9.49 -5.89 -17.12
CA LYS A 212 -9.23 -6.59 -15.85
C LYS A 212 -7.92 -7.40 -15.87
N ASP A 213 -7.72 -8.19 -16.93
CA ASP A 213 -6.57 -9.09 -17.08
C ASP A 213 -5.41 -8.47 -17.88
N LEU A 214 -5.54 -7.22 -18.32
CA LEU A 214 -4.52 -6.52 -19.07
C LEU A 214 -3.57 -5.75 -18.16
N TYR A 215 -2.29 -5.82 -18.51
CA TYR A 215 -1.21 -5.08 -17.88
C TYR A 215 -0.16 -4.68 -18.92
N ILE A 216 0.69 -3.71 -18.56
CA ILE A 216 1.74 -3.17 -19.40
C ILE A 216 3.13 -3.56 -18.86
N ASN A 217 4.14 -3.55 -19.73
CA ASN A 217 5.52 -3.78 -19.34
C ASN A 217 6.26 -2.50 -18.97
N SER A 218 6.08 -1.44 -19.75
CA SER A 218 6.73 -0.15 -19.54
C SER A 218 6.00 0.95 -20.31
N ALA A 219 6.32 2.20 -20.01
CA ALA A 219 5.82 3.36 -20.73
C ALA A 219 6.91 4.43 -20.82
N VAL A 220 7.04 5.07 -21.99
CA VAL A 220 8.10 6.05 -22.28
C VAL A 220 7.48 7.26 -22.97
N GLN A 221 7.93 8.46 -22.61
CA GLN A 221 7.61 9.68 -23.37
C GLN A 221 8.67 9.92 -24.44
N ILE A 222 8.23 10.22 -25.66
CA ILE A 222 9.09 10.54 -26.79
C ILE A 222 8.73 11.94 -27.29
N ASP A 223 9.74 12.78 -27.49
CA ASP A 223 9.54 14.10 -28.07
C ASP A 223 9.31 14.00 -29.59
N VAL A 224 8.29 14.69 -30.08
CA VAL A 224 7.88 14.76 -31.48
C VAL A 224 8.17 16.17 -32.01
N SER A 225 8.22 16.32 -33.34
CA SER A 225 8.31 17.62 -34.01
C SER A 225 7.25 18.60 -33.50
N GLY A 226 7.65 19.88 -33.39
CA GLY A 226 6.74 20.96 -32.97
C GLY A 226 6.46 21.02 -31.47
N GLY A 227 7.32 20.46 -30.62
CA GLY A 227 7.19 20.53 -29.15
C GLY A 227 6.11 19.62 -28.56
N ARG A 228 5.47 18.79 -29.40
CA ARG A 228 4.51 17.76 -28.97
C ARG A 228 5.26 16.58 -28.35
N LYS A 229 4.60 15.85 -27.44
CA LYS A 229 5.13 14.62 -26.86
C LYS A 229 4.19 13.46 -27.15
N ALA A 230 4.76 12.28 -27.36
CA ALA A 230 4.03 11.05 -27.55
C ALA A 230 4.28 10.10 -26.37
N VAL A 231 3.24 9.40 -25.94
CA VAL A 231 3.32 8.36 -24.91
C VAL A 231 3.33 7.00 -25.60
N VAL A 232 4.45 6.29 -25.49
CA VAL A 232 4.60 4.93 -26.00
C VAL A 232 4.45 3.96 -24.85
N ILE A 233 3.42 3.12 -24.93
CA ILE A 233 3.11 2.10 -23.92
C ILE A 233 3.50 0.74 -24.47
N HIS A 234 4.42 0.09 -23.79
CA HIS A 234 4.89 -1.24 -24.12
C HIS A 234 4.01 -2.31 -23.48
N VAL A 235 3.37 -3.14 -24.30
CA VAL A 235 2.47 -4.21 -23.84
C VAL A 235 3.11 -5.59 -24.02
N PRO A 236 2.77 -6.59 -23.19
CA PRO A 236 3.27 -7.94 -23.38
C PRO A 236 2.84 -8.53 -24.73
N TYR A 237 3.77 -9.15 -25.47
CA TYR A 237 3.47 -9.76 -26.77
C TYR A 237 2.33 -10.80 -26.73
N ARG A 238 2.14 -11.46 -25.58
CA ARG A 238 1.04 -12.42 -25.35
C ARG A 238 -0.33 -11.74 -25.38
N LEU A 239 -0.41 -10.50 -24.89
CA LEU A 239 -1.66 -9.74 -24.76
C LEU A 239 -1.94 -8.83 -25.96
N ARG A 240 -1.05 -8.78 -26.96
CA ARG A 240 -1.17 -7.87 -28.13
C ARG A 240 -2.51 -7.95 -28.85
N LYS A 241 -3.09 -9.15 -28.98
CA LYS A 241 -4.39 -9.35 -29.66
C LYS A 241 -5.53 -8.74 -28.84
N ALA A 242 -5.48 -8.87 -27.52
CA ALA A 242 -6.46 -8.29 -26.62
C ALA A 242 -6.39 -6.75 -26.66
N PHE A 243 -5.18 -6.19 -26.60
CA PHE A 243 -4.98 -4.74 -26.78
C PHE A 243 -5.44 -4.26 -28.16
N ARG A 244 -5.20 -5.01 -29.25
CA ARG A 244 -5.67 -4.65 -30.60
C ARG A 244 -7.20 -4.60 -30.68
N LYS A 245 -7.90 -5.52 -30.02
CA LYS A 245 -9.38 -5.55 -29.97
C LYS A 245 -9.97 -4.29 -29.33
N ILE A 246 -9.33 -3.76 -28.29
CA ILE A 246 -9.80 -2.57 -27.57
C ILE A 246 -9.08 -1.28 -27.96
N HIS A 247 -8.17 -1.34 -28.94
CA HIS A 247 -7.20 -0.28 -29.24
C HIS A 247 -7.85 1.09 -29.44
N VAL A 248 -8.82 1.19 -30.35
CA VAL A 248 -9.46 2.46 -30.71
C VAL A 248 -10.13 3.11 -29.50
N ARG A 249 -10.85 2.32 -28.69
CA ARG A 249 -11.54 2.78 -27.49
C ARG A 249 -10.54 3.18 -26.39
N LEU A 250 -9.52 2.35 -26.16
CA LEU A 250 -8.51 2.56 -25.13
C LEU A 250 -7.66 3.80 -25.41
N VAL A 251 -7.17 3.96 -26.64
CA VAL A 251 -6.34 5.11 -27.04
C VAL A 251 -7.14 6.41 -26.91
N ARG A 252 -8.41 6.42 -27.33
CA ARG A 252 -9.28 7.60 -27.18
C ARG A 252 -9.41 8.05 -25.72
N GLU A 253 -9.59 7.12 -24.79
CA GLU A 253 -9.71 7.46 -23.36
C GLU A 253 -8.37 7.84 -22.73
N LEU A 254 -7.27 7.20 -23.14
CA LEU A 254 -5.93 7.57 -22.68
C LEU A 254 -5.51 8.95 -23.18
N GLU A 255 -5.83 9.32 -24.42
CA GLU A 255 -5.53 10.65 -24.98
C GLU A 255 -6.29 11.77 -24.28
N LYS A 256 -7.52 11.50 -23.80
CA LYS A 256 -8.23 12.44 -22.93
C LYS A 256 -7.50 12.67 -21.60
N LYS A 257 -6.95 11.61 -20.99
CA LYS A 257 -6.20 11.70 -19.73
C LYS A 257 -4.82 12.35 -19.91
N PHE A 258 -4.14 12.06 -21.02
CA PHE A 258 -2.84 12.64 -21.35
C PHE A 258 -3.01 13.77 -22.37
N SER A 259 -3.79 14.80 -22.00
CA SER A 259 -4.14 15.93 -22.86
C SER A 259 -2.93 16.49 -23.62
N GLY A 260 -3.03 16.58 -24.94
CA GLY A 260 -1.97 17.09 -25.81
C GLY A 260 -0.85 16.11 -26.12
N LYS A 261 -0.97 14.83 -25.74
CA LYS A 261 -0.03 13.77 -26.10
C LYS A 261 -0.72 12.66 -26.88
N ASP A 262 -0.13 12.28 -28.00
CA ASP A 262 -0.58 11.11 -28.75
C ASP A 262 -0.16 9.83 -28.03
N VAL A 263 -1.04 8.84 -27.96
CA VAL A 263 -0.77 7.55 -27.29
C VAL A 263 -0.62 6.44 -28.31
N ILE A 264 0.48 5.67 -28.22
CA ILE A 264 0.77 4.53 -29.10
C ILE A 264 1.07 3.28 -28.26
N LEU A 265 0.43 2.16 -28.61
CA LEU A 265 0.62 0.87 -27.97
C LEU A 265 1.55 -0.02 -28.81
N ILE A 266 2.62 -0.56 -28.23
CA ILE A 266 3.60 -1.39 -28.94
C ILE A 266 3.86 -2.68 -28.16
N ALA A 267 3.81 -3.83 -28.83
CA ALA A 267 4.16 -5.08 -28.17
C ALA A 267 5.67 -5.22 -27.93
N THR A 268 6.06 -5.64 -26.73
CA THR A 268 7.44 -5.94 -26.35
C THR A 268 7.97 -7.14 -27.13
N ARG A 269 8.99 -6.92 -27.96
CA ARG A 269 9.62 -7.97 -28.78
C ARG A 269 11.11 -8.07 -28.46
N ARG A 270 11.61 -9.29 -28.31
CA ARG A 270 13.04 -9.56 -28.07
C ARG A 270 13.76 -9.85 -29.38
N ILE A 271 14.82 -9.09 -29.65
CA ILE A 271 15.69 -9.27 -30.83
C ILE A 271 16.85 -10.18 -30.43
N LEU A 272 17.03 -11.29 -31.15
CA LEU A 272 18.16 -12.19 -30.95
C LEU A 272 19.25 -11.91 -31.99
N ARG A 273 20.48 -11.79 -31.49
CA ARG A 273 21.67 -11.65 -32.35
C ARG A 273 21.81 -12.88 -33.26
N PRO A 274 22.34 -12.72 -34.49
CA PRO A 274 22.66 -13.85 -35.33
C PRO A 274 23.59 -14.83 -34.59
N PRO A 275 23.38 -16.16 -34.71
CA PRO A 275 24.29 -17.13 -34.12
C PRO A 275 25.68 -17.02 -34.78
N LYS A 276 26.74 -17.35 -34.02
CA LYS A 276 28.11 -17.37 -34.55
C LYS A 276 28.24 -18.44 -35.64
N LYS A 277 29.13 -18.22 -36.61
CA LYS A 277 29.42 -19.17 -37.69
C LYS A 277 29.84 -20.52 -37.07
N GLY A 278 29.20 -21.62 -37.50
CA GLY A 278 29.42 -22.96 -36.96
C GLY A 278 28.57 -23.34 -35.74
N SER A 279 27.69 -22.46 -35.25
CA SER A 279 26.75 -22.81 -34.18
C SER A 279 25.59 -23.66 -34.72
N ALA A 280 25.26 -24.73 -33.99
CA ALA A 280 24.06 -25.54 -34.24
C ALA A 280 22.75 -24.85 -33.80
N VAL A 281 22.84 -23.79 -32.99
CA VAL A 281 21.67 -23.09 -32.45
C VAL A 281 21.01 -22.22 -33.52
N GLN A 282 19.79 -22.57 -33.91
CA GLN A 282 18.99 -21.76 -34.83
C GLN A 282 18.13 -20.74 -34.07
N ARG A 283 18.17 -19.47 -34.52
CA ARG A 283 17.29 -18.42 -33.97
C ARG A 283 15.94 -18.42 -34.71
N PRO A 284 14.81 -18.23 -34.01
CA PRO A 284 13.52 -18.05 -34.65
C PRO A 284 13.49 -16.83 -35.59
N ARG A 285 12.87 -16.97 -36.78
CA ARG A 285 12.72 -15.86 -37.75
C ARG A 285 12.03 -14.64 -37.16
N THR A 286 11.03 -14.86 -36.30
CA THR A 286 10.26 -13.81 -35.60
C THR A 286 11.08 -12.98 -34.62
N ARG A 287 12.28 -13.43 -34.24
CA ARG A 287 13.21 -12.72 -33.35
C ARG A 287 14.40 -12.11 -34.10
N THR A 288 14.34 -12.04 -35.42
CA THR A 288 15.33 -11.33 -36.23
C THR A 288 15.08 -9.82 -36.18
N LEU A 289 16.15 -9.02 -36.35
CA LEU A 289 16.07 -7.56 -36.37
C LEU A 289 15.01 -7.06 -37.37
N THR A 290 15.05 -7.58 -38.60
CA THR A 290 14.13 -7.21 -39.68
C THR A 290 12.68 -7.51 -39.32
N ALA A 291 12.38 -8.75 -38.91
CA ALA A 291 11.02 -9.15 -38.57
C ALA A 291 10.45 -8.36 -37.38
N VAL A 292 11.29 -8.04 -36.38
CA VAL A 292 10.87 -7.23 -35.24
C VAL A 292 10.61 -5.78 -35.66
N HIS A 293 11.46 -5.20 -36.53
CA HIS A 293 11.26 -3.83 -37.01
C HIS A 293 10.02 -3.71 -37.91
N ASP A 294 9.71 -4.73 -38.71
CA ASP A 294 8.46 -4.76 -39.48
C ASP A 294 7.23 -4.87 -38.57
N ALA A 295 7.30 -5.72 -37.56
CA ALA A 295 6.18 -5.89 -36.62
C ALA A 295 5.98 -4.68 -35.68
N ILE A 296 7.05 -3.95 -35.34
CA ILE A 296 6.94 -2.66 -34.63
C ILE A 296 6.27 -1.63 -35.55
N LEU A 297 6.62 -1.61 -36.84
CA LEU A 297 6.01 -0.69 -37.80
C LEU A 297 4.49 -0.91 -37.91
N GLU A 298 4.06 -2.18 -37.95
CA GLU A 298 2.65 -2.55 -37.95
C GLU A 298 1.92 -2.13 -36.66
N ASP A 299 2.54 -2.31 -35.48
CA ASP A 299 1.93 -1.89 -34.21
C ASP A 299 1.76 -0.37 -34.12
N VAL A 300 2.74 0.39 -34.63
CA VAL A 300 2.75 1.87 -34.55
C VAL A 300 1.57 2.49 -35.30
N VAL A 301 1.15 1.89 -36.42
CA VAL A 301 0.14 2.49 -37.32
C VAL A 301 -1.29 2.07 -37.02
N VAL A 302 -1.52 1.17 -36.05
CA VAL A 302 -2.87 0.73 -35.66
C VAL A 302 -3.74 1.95 -35.30
N PRO A 303 -4.98 2.07 -35.80
CA PRO A 303 -5.78 1.08 -36.54
C PRO A 303 -5.51 0.95 -38.05
N ALA A 304 -4.71 1.82 -38.66
CA ALA A 304 -4.44 1.76 -40.09
C ALA A 304 -3.61 0.52 -40.47
N GLU A 305 -3.90 -0.05 -41.64
CA GLU A 305 -3.15 -1.17 -42.20
C GLU A 305 -2.16 -0.69 -43.26
N ILE A 306 -1.00 -1.35 -43.33
CA ILE A 306 0.04 -1.02 -44.31
C ILE A 306 -0.27 -1.75 -45.62
N VAL A 307 -0.57 -0.98 -46.67
CA VAL A 307 -0.86 -1.50 -48.02
C VAL A 307 0.41 -1.69 -48.83
N GLY A 308 1.44 -0.88 -48.56
CA GLY A 308 2.69 -0.95 -49.31
C GLY A 308 3.89 -0.37 -48.57
N LYS A 309 5.09 -0.84 -48.93
CA LYS A 309 6.36 -0.30 -48.44
C LYS A 309 7.30 -0.11 -49.62
N ARG A 310 7.92 1.05 -49.75
CA ARG A 310 8.96 1.35 -50.74
C ARG A 310 10.17 1.93 -50.03
N VAL A 311 11.37 1.48 -50.36
CA VAL A 311 12.61 2.06 -49.83
C VAL A 311 13.27 2.85 -50.93
N ARG A 312 13.39 4.17 -50.75
CA ARG A 312 14.12 5.04 -51.66
C ARG A 312 15.56 5.15 -51.18
N TYR A 313 16.49 4.83 -52.06
CA TYR A 313 17.92 5.06 -51.87
C TYR A 313 18.25 6.41 -52.48
N ARG A 314 18.86 7.30 -51.69
CA ARG A 314 19.33 8.60 -52.15
C ARG A 314 20.80 8.50 -52.59
N ILE A 315 21.25 9.49 -53.35
CA ILE A 315 22.61 9.55 -53.91
C ILE A 315 23.66 9.63 -52.79
N ASP A 316 23.31 10.23 -51.65
CA ASP A 316 24.13 10.30 -50.43
C ASP A 316 24.23 8.96 -49.67
N GLY A 317 23.62 7.89 -50.17
CA GLY A 317 23.57 6.58 -49.52
C GLY A 317 22.52 6.46 -48.40
N SER A 318 21.85 7.56 -48.04
CA SER A 318 20.76 7.53 -47.07
C SER A 318 19.55 6.81 -47.64
N LYS A 319 18.77 6.19 -46.75
CA LYS A 319 17.59 5.40 -47.10
C LYS A 319 16.38 6.01 -46.43
N ILE A 320 15.32 6.22 -47.20
CA ILE A 320 14.01 6.64 -46.67
C ILE A 320 12.99 5.58 -47.02
N MET A 321 12.33 5.04 -46.01
CA MET A 321 11.24 4.10 -46.19
C MET A 321 9.92 4.85 -46.28
N LYS A 322 9.28 4.80 -47.44
CA LYS A 322 7.91 5.25 -47.65
C LYS A 322 6.94 4.12 -47.34
N VAL A 323 6.02 4.36 -46.41
CA VAL A 323 5.02 3.38 -45.97
C VAL A 323 3.66 3.92 -46.37
N PHE A 324 2.93 3.13 -47.15
CA PHE A 324 1.60 3.48 -47.66
C PHE A 324 0.54 2.84 -46.76
N LEU A 325 -0.30 3.68 -46.16
CA LEU A 325 -1.40 3.27 -45.30
C LEU A 325 -2.71 3.17 -46.08
N ASP A 326 -3.66 2.36 -45.61
CA ASP A 326 -4.98 2.25 -46.24
C ASP A 326 -5.72 3.61 -46.18
N PRO A 327 -6.12 4.20 -47.33
CA PRO A 327 -6.87 5.46 -47.39
C PRO A 327 -8.14 5.49 -46.54
N LYS A 328 -8.77 4.35 -46.24
CA LYS A 328 -10.00 4.29 -45.42
C LYS A 328 -9.80 4.82 -44.00
N GLU A 329 -8.59 4.65 -43.45
CA GLU A 329 -8.25 5.05 -42.08
C GLU A 329 -7.63 6.46 -42.00
N ARG A 330 -7.63 7.20 -43.13
CA ARG A 330 -7.05 8.54 -43.23
C ARG A 330 -7.61 9.50 -42.19
N ASN A 331 -8.94 9.60 -42.09
CA ASN A 331 -9.60 10.50 -41.15
C ASN A 331 -9.24 10.22 -39.68
N ASN A 332 -8.89 8.97 -39.35
CA ASN A 332 -8.60 8.53 -37.98
C ASN A 332 -7.13 8.70 -37.59
N THR A 333 -6.21 8.74 -38.55
CA THR A 333 -4.76 8.62 -38.25
C THR A 333 -3.88 9.66 -38.96
N GLU A 334 -4.42 10.50 -39.84
CA GLU A 334 -3.67 11.56 -40.54
C GLU A 334 -3.01 12.56 -39.57
N TYR A 335 -3.66 12.90 -38.45
CA TYR A 335 -3.09 13.81 -37.44
C TYR A 335 -1.87 13.23 -36.68
N LYS A 336 -1.65 11.91 -36.76
CA LYS A 336 -0.60 11.17 -36.03
C LYS A 336 0.61 10.79 -36.87
N LEU A 337 0.63 11.07 -38.18
CA LEU A 337 1.68 10.58 -39.09
C LEU A 337 3.09 11.01 -38.66
N GLU A 338 3.25 12.26 -38.21
CA GLU A 338 4.53 12.75 -37.67
C GLU A 338 4.95 12.00 -36.40
N THR A 339 4.00 11.74 -35.52
CA THR A 339 4.22 10.99 -34.29
C THR A 339 4.64 9.55 -34.59
N PHE A 340 3.98 8.90 -35.54
CA PHE A 340 4.37 7.55 -35.99
C PHE A 340 5.81 7.53 -36.49
N ALA A 341 6.21 8.53 -37.28
CA ALA A 341 7.57 8.61 -37.81
C ALA A 341 8.60 8.82 -36.69
N ALA A 342 8.33 9.71 -35.75
CA ALA A 342 9.21 9.99 -34.61
C ALA A 342 9.39 8.76 -33.71
N VAL A 343 8.29 8.07 -33.37
CA VAL A 343 8.30 6.87 -32.54
C VAL A 343 9.04 5.73 -33.24
N TYR A 344 8.78 5.51 -34.53
CA TYR A 344 9.48 4.47 -35.28
C TYR A 344 10.98 4.76 -35.40
N ARG A 345 11.36 6.01 -35.67
CA ARG A 345 12.76 6.44 -35.70
C ARG A 345 13.45 6.18 -34.36
N LYS A 346 12.82 6.54 -33.24
CA LYS A 346 13.40 6.34 -31.90
C LYS A 346 13.59 4.87 -31.54
N LEU A 347 12.66 4.00 -31.94
CA LEU A 347 12.69 2.57 -31.60
C LEU A 347 13.56 1.73 -32.56
N ALA A 348 13.50 2.02 -33.86
CA ALA A 348 14.12 1.21 -34.91
C ALA A 348 15.38 1.85 -35.53
N GLY A 349 15.64 3.13 -35.26
CA GLY A 349 16.77 3.88 -35.84
C GLY A 349 16.66 4.08 -37.37
N LYS A 350 15.46 4.03 -37.92
CA LYS A 350 15.20 4.12 -39.37
C LYS A 350 14.30 5.30 -39.69
N ASP A 351 14.63 6.03 -40.75
CA ASP A 351 13.78 7.09 -41.28
C ASP A 351 12.62 6.53 -42.10
N VAL A 352 11.41 6.88 -41.66
CA VAL A 352 10.14 6.50 -42.30
C VAL A 352 9.32 7.75 -42.59
N VAL A 353 8.64 7.72 -43.73
CA VAL A 353 7.58 8.67 -44.10
C VAL A 353 6.31 7.87 -44.36
N PHE A 354 5.22 8.25 -43.71
CA PHE A 354 3.90 7.64 -43.91
C PHE A 354 3.09 8.49 -44.88
N GLU A 355 2.52 7.86 -45.90
CA GLU A 355 1.71 8.53 -46.93
C GLU A 355 0.44 7.70 -47.17
N TYR A 356 -0.65 8.35 -47.55
CA TYR A 356 -1.80 7.66 -48.15
C TYR A 356 -1.61 7.64 -49.66
N PRO A 357 -1.73 6.48 -50.32
CA PRO A 357 -1.68 6.43 -51.77
C PRO A 357 -2.82 7.29 -52.32
N MET A 358 -2.52 8.11 -53.34
CA MET A 358 -3.57 8.78 -54.09
C MET A 358 -4.35 7.72 -54.83
N THR A 359 -5.65 7.61 -54.57
CA THR A 359 -6.56 6.91 -55.48
C THR A 359 -6.57 7.68 -56.79
N GLU A 360 -6.08 7.06 -57.87
CA GLU A 360 -6.40 7.55 -59.21
C GLU A 360 -7.93 7.55 -59.32
N ALA A 361 -8.48 8.73 -59.60
CA ALA A 361 -9.93 8.98 -59.66
C ALA A 361 -10.57 8.33 -60.89
#